data_AF-A0A939LGE2-F1
#
_entry.id   AF-A0A939LGE2-F1
#
_cell.length_a   1.000
_cell.length_b   1.000
_cell.length_c   1.000
_cell.angle_alpha   90.00
_cell.angle_beta   90.00
_cell.angle_gamma   90.00
#
_symmetry.space_group_name_H-M   'P 1'
#
loop_
_entity.id
_entity.type
_entity.pdbx_description
1 polymer ?
#
loop_
_entity_poly.entity_id
_entity_poly.type
_entity_poly.pdbx_seq_one_letter_code
_entity_poly.pdbx_strand_id
1 'polypeptide(L)'
;MKVHILMLALPILLSSELPAVSKSSIGHNDGPWNSDHIDSLPPEVRQYIAGICRGPASAQHDFATYSPREKRWRINLEYLRCNGIGAFRRGNQCLDVDFVEQGSRFHVGAKQFRDCGF
;
A
#
# COMPACT_ATOMS: atom_id res chain seq x y z
N MET A 1 -15.60 -74.25 -32.02
CA MET A 1 -14.49 -73.46 -32.60
C MET A 1 -14.48 -72.10 -31.93
N LYS A 2 -13.34 -71.71 -31.35
CA LYS A 2 -13.15 -70.49 -30.55
C LYS A 2 -12.79 -69.32 -31.47
N VAL A 3 -13.45 -68.18 -31.32
CA VAL A 3 -12.97 -66.89 -31.85
C VAL A 3 -12.74 -65.99 -30.65
N HIS A 4 -11.47 -65.67 -30.41
CA HIS A 4 -11.01 -64.82 -29.33
C HIS A 4 -11.21 -63.36 -29.71
N ILE A 5 -12.05 -62.66 -28.96
CA ILE A 5 -12.28 -61.21 -29.09
C ILE A 5 -11.09 -60.51 -28.44
N LEU A 6 -10.25 -59.87 -29.24
CA LEU A 6 -9.17 -58.98 -28.80
C LEU A 6 -9.80 -57.68 -28.24
N MET A 7 -9.88 -57.57 -26.92
CA MET A 7 -10.18 -56.28 -26.28
C MET A 7 -8.90 -55.43 -26.24
N LEU A 8 -8.89 -54.34 -27.01
CA LEU A 8 -7.91 -53.28 -26.87
C LEU A 8 -8.11 -52.58 -25.52
N ALA A 9 -7.09 -52.63 -24.67
CA ALA A 9 -7.01 -51.90 -23.42
C ALA A 9 -6.81 -50.39 -23.71
N LEU A 10 -7.71 -49.55 -23.20
CA LEU A 10 -7.53 -48.11 -23.15
C LEU A 10 -7.21 -47.71 -21.70
N PRO A 11 -5.97 -47.27 -21.39
CA PRO A 11 -5.67 -46.81 -20.04
C PRO A 11 -6.34 -45.45 -19.82
N ILE A 12 -7.32 -45.42 -18.90
CA ILE A 12 -7.86 -44.19 -18.34
C ILE A 12 -6.73 -43.59 -17.49
N LEU A 13 -6.08 -42.53 -17.98
CA LEU A 13 -5.19 -41.71 -17.19
C LEU A 13 -6.04 -41.02 -16.11
N LEU A 14 -6.08 -41.60 -14.91
CA LEU A 14 -6.49 -40.92 -13.70
C LEU A 14 -5.46 -39.82 -13.43
N SER A 15 -5.73 -38.60 -13.93
CA SER A 15 -5.08 -37.40 -13.45
C SER A 15 -5.44 -37.27 -11.96
N SER A 16 -4.52 -37.75 -11.12
CA SER A 16 -4.54 -37.43 -9.70
C SER A 16 -4.26 -35.94 -9.64
N GLU A 17 -5.31 -35.13 -9.57
CA GLU A 17 -5.23 -33.74 -9.15
C GLU A 17 -4.66 -33.76 -7.73
N LEU A 18 -3.32 -33.68 -7.66
CA LEU A 18 -2.62 -33.26 -6.47
C LEU A 18 -3.38 -32.01 -5.99
N PRO A 19 -3.80 -31.94 -4.72
CA PRO A 19 -4.19 -30.65 -4.19
C PRO A 19 -2.96 -29.77 -4.41
N ALA A 20 -3.08 -28.81 -5.32
CA ALA A 20 -2.20 -27.69 -5.36
C ALA A 20 -2.43 -27.01 -4.01
N VAL A 21 -1.70 -27.45 -3.00
CA VAL A 21 -1.39 -26.64 -1.85
C VAL A 21 -0.61 -25.49 -2.46
N SER A 22 -1.36 -24.49 -2.92
CA SER A 22 -0.88 -23.14 -2.97
C SER A 22 -0.32 -22.96 -1.57
N LYS A 23 1.00 -22.98 -1.50
CA LYS A 23 1.76 -22.53 -0.36
C LYS A 23 1.43 -21.04 -0.34
N SER A 24 0.24 -20.73 0.18
CA SER A 24 -0.12 -19.43 0.68
C SER A 24 1.08 -19.10 1.52
N SER A 25 1.88 -18.17 1.01
CA SER A 25 2.84 -17.48 1.84
C SER A 25 2.10 -17.24 3.16
N ILE A 26 2.79 -17.45 4.27
CA ILE A 26 2.44 -16.72 5.49
C ILE A 26 2.78 -15.26 5.15
N GLY A 27 2.05 -14.70 4.19
CA GLY A 27 2.03 -13.31 3.82
C GLY A 27 1.27 -12.75 4.98
N HIS A 28 2.02 -12.06 5.84
CA HIS A 28 1.45 -11.07 6.73
C HIS A 28 0.39 -10.35 5.88
N ASN A 29 -0.88 -10.55 6.25
CA ASN A 29 -1.99 -9.94 5.56
C ASN A 29 -1.96 -8.49 6.01
N ASP A 30 -0.92 -7.78 5.59
CA ASP A 30 -0.77 -6.35 5.77
C ASP A 30 -1.93 -5.80 5.00
N GLY A 31 -2.98 -5.41 5.73
CA GLY A 31 -4.12 -4.74 5.14
C GLY A 31 -3.66 -3.49 4.38
N PRO A 32 -4.57 -2.57 4.04
CA PRO A 32 -4.17 -1.37 3.30
C PRO A 32 -3.14 -0.48 4.03
N TRP A 33 -2.72 -0.81 5.25
CA TRP A 33 -1.82 -0.04 6.09
C TRP A 33 -0.42 -0.67 6.14
N ASN A 34 0.57 0.00 5.53
CA ASN A 34 1.98 -0.43 5.54
C ASN A 34 2.90 0.77 5.88
N SER A 35 3.93 0.56 6.70
CA SER A 35 4.95 1.58 7.03
C SER A 35 5.87 1.90 5.86
N ASP A 36 6.04 1.00 4.89
CA ASP A 36 6.90 1.19 3.72
C ASP A 36 6.47 2.39 2.85
N HIS A 37 5.17 2.70 2.85
CA HIS A 37 4.61 3.90 2.21
C HIS A 37 5.10 5.21 2.83
N ILE A 38 5.66 5.16 4.05
CA ILE A 38 6.32 6.27 4.74
C ILE A 38 7.84 6.13 4.63
N ASP A 39 8.38 4.94 4.85
CA ASP A 39 9.83 4.71 4.96
C ASP A 39 10.59 4.98 3.65
N SER A 40 9.91 4.87 2.51
CA SER A 40 10.44 5.19 1.17
C SER A 40 10.46 6.69 0.85
N LEU A 41 9.85 7.55 1.68
CA LEU A 41 9.71 8.99 1.40
C LEU A 41 10.99 9.79 1.74
N PRO A 42 11.13 11.01 1.18
CA PRO A 42 12.23 11.90 1.54
C PRO A 42 12.36 12.11 3.06
N PRO A 43 13.59 12.29 3.58
CA PRO A 43 13.83 12.45 5.01
C PRO A 43 12.95 13.52 5.68
N GLU A 44 12.72 14.65 5.01
CA GLU A 44 11.91 15.75 5.54
C GLU A 44 10.44 15.37 5.70
N VAL A 45 9.90 14.58 4.77
CA VAL A 45 8.54 14.07 4.87
C VAL A 45 8.45 13.08 6.03
N ARG A 46 9.39 12.13 6.13
CA ARG A 46 9.44 11.17 7.25
C ARG A 46 9.53 11.86 8.61
N GLN A 47 10.36 12.90 8.73
CA GLN A 47 10.47 13.72 9.94
C GLN A 47 9.16 14.45 10.27
N TYR A 48 8.48 14.97 9.26
CA TYR A 48 7.17 15.59 9.44
C TYR A 48 6.14 14.60 10.01
N ILE A 49 6.11 13.38 9.49
CA ILE A 49 5.22 12.31 9.98
C ILE A 49 5.60 11.88 11.40
N ALA A 50 6.89 11.73 11.70
CA ALA A 50 7.34 11.42 13.06
C ALA A 50 6.89 12.48 14.09
N GLY A 51 6.90 13.76 13.70
CA GLY A 51 6.41 14.87 14.53
C GLY A 51 4.91 14.82 14.81
N ILE A 52 4.12 14.27 13.88
CA ILE A 52 2.67 14.02 14.03
C ILE A 52 2.44 12.81 14.92
N CYS A 53 3.08 11.69 14.57
CA CYS A 53 2.68 10.36 15.03
C CYS A 53 3.21 9.98 16.41
N ARG A 54 4.33 10.58 16.85
CA ARG A 54 4.98 10.34 18.15
C ARG A 54 5.01 8.85 18.55
N GLY A 55 5.31 7.98 17.59
CA GLY A 55 5.18 6.54 17.69
C GLY A 55 5.05 5.88 16.32
N PRO A 56 4.72 4.57 16.27
CA PRO A 56 4.55 3.84 15.02
C PRO A 56 3.50 4.48 14.11
N ALA A 57 3.81 4.49 12.82
CA ALA A 57 2.93 5.02 11.78
C ALA A 57 2.85 4.02 10.63
N SER A 58 1.66 3.91 10.04
CA SER A 58 1.45 3.18 8.79
C SER A 58 0.52 4.00 7.89
N ALA A 59 0.64 3.81 6.59
CA ALA A 59 -0.14 4.59 5.64
C ALA A 59 -0.71 3.69 4.55
N GLN A 60 -1.72 4.18 3.83
CA GLN A 60 -2.20 3.51 2.61
C GLN A 60 -1.40 3.92 1.38
N HIS A 61 -1.61 3.21 0.27
CA HIS A 61 -0.89 3.43 -0.98
C HIS A 61 -0.94 4.88 -1.46
N ASP A 62 -2.11 5.51 -1.41
CA ASP A 62 -2.35 6.87 -1.92
C ASP A 62 -1.98 7.98 -0.94
N PHE A 63 -1.31 7.63 0.17
CA PHE A 63 -0.84 8.58 1.18
C PHE A 63 0.09 9.66 0.61
N ALA A 64 0.94 9.31 -0.35
CA ALA A 64 1.94 10.20 -0.91
C ALA A 64 2.01 10.08 -2.43
N THR A 65 1.92 11.21 -3.13
CA THR A 65 2.06 11.28 -4.59
C THR A 65 3.14 12.28 -4.98
N TYR A 66 4.07 11.87 -5.85
CA TYR A 66 5.07 12.77 -6.42
C TYR A 66 4.64 13.28 -7.79
N SER A 67 4.68 14.60 -7.99
CA SER A 67 4.54 15.26 -9.28
C SER A 67 5.92 15.64 -9.82
N PRO A 68 6.44 14.96 -10.85
CA PRO A 68 7.77 15.25 -11.40
C PRO A 68 7.87 16.64 -12.02
N ARG A 69 6.79 17.14 -12.62
CA ARG A 69 6.76 18.46 -13.27
C ARG A 69 6.90 19.58 -12.25
N GLU A 70 6.24 19.45 -11.11
CA GLU A 70 6.26 20.45 -10.05
C GLU A 70 7.35 20.19 -9.01
N LYS A 71 8.07 19.07 -9.14
CA LYS A 71 9.05 18.58 -8.16
C LYS A 71 8.47 18.61 -6.75
N ARG A 72 7.25 18.08 -6.62
CA ARG A 72 6.41 18.24 -5.44
C ARG A 72 5.88 16.89 -4.96
N TRP A 73 6.01 16.62 -3.67
CA TRP A 73 5.25 15.59 -2.99
C TRP A 73 3.97 16.18 -2.43
N ARG A 74 2.85 15.51 -2.66
CA ARG A 74 1.58 15.78 -2.01
C ARG A 74 1.30 14.66 -1.02
N ILE A 75 1.13 15.03 0.24
CA ILE A 75 0.91 14.11 1.36
C ILE A 75 -0.52 14.28 1.86
N ASN A 76 -1.33 13.24 1.75
CA ASN A 76 -2.71 13.24 2.23
C ASN A 76 -2.80 12.55 3.60
N LEU A 77 -3.02 13.33 4.66
CA LEU A 77 -3.07 12.80 6.03
C LEU A 77 -4.33 11.98 6.34
N GLU A 78 -5.30 11.93 5.41
CA GLU A 78 -6.43 11.00 5.50
C GLU A 78 -5.95 9.54 5.57
N TYR A 79 -5.00 9.18 4.70
CA TYR A 79 -4.47 7.83 4.57
C TYR A 79 -3.30 7.55 5.51
N LEU A 80 -3.15 8.33 6.58
CA LEU A 80 -2.18 8.09 7.65
C LEU A 80 -2.86 7.51 8.88
N ARG A 81 -2.26 6.48 9.46
CA ARG A 81 -2.69 5.87 10.71
C ARG A 81 -1.58 5.95 11.75
N CYS A 82 -1.82 6.73 12.79
CA CYS A 82 -0.98 6.79 13.97
C CYS A 82 -1.67 7.53 15.12
N ASN A 83 -1.04 7.52 16.30
CA ASN A 83 -1.44 8.38 17.40
C ASN A 83 -1.24 9.85 17.03
N GLY A 84 -2.15 10.74 17.43
CA GLY A 84 -2.03 12.18 17.15
C GLY A 84 -2.63 12.66 15.82
N ILE A 85 -2.97 11.76 14.90
CA ILE A 85 -3.58 12.14 13.60
C ILE A 85 -4.88 12.92 13.73
N GLY A 86 -5.63 12.72 14.83
CA GLY A 86 -6.89 13.42 15.10
C GLY A 86 -6.76 14.95 15.15
N ALA A 87 -5.59 15.48 15.55
CA ALA A 87 -5.35 16.93 15.56
C ALA A 87 -5.24 17.55 14.16
N PHE A 88 -5.13 16.72 13.12
CA PHE A 88 -4.98 17.13 11.72
C PHE A 88 -6.25 16.89 10.90
N ARG A 89 -7.39 16.79 11.58
CA ARG A 89 -8.73 16.73 10.99
C ARG A 89 -9.60 17.87 11.51
N ARG A 90 -10.48 18.39 10.66
CA ARG A 90 -11.46 19.44 10.97
C ARG A 90 -12.84 19.05 10.44
N GLY A 91 -13.67 18.47 11.29
CA GLY A 91 -14.94 17.90 10.83
C GLY A 91 -14.71 16.81 9.78
N ASN A 92 -15.29 16.98 8.60
CA ASN A 92 -15.09 16.10 7.44
C ASN A 92 -13.83 16.46 6.62
N GLN A 93 -12.98 17.37 7.10
CA GLN A 93 -11.79 17.81 6.37
C GLN A 93 -10.51 17.18 6.92
N CYS A 94 -9.64 16.77 6.00
CA CYS A 94 -8.33 16.18 6.23
C CYS A 94 -7.25 17.14 5.75
N LEU A 95 -6.11 17.18 6.45
CA LEU A 95 -5.00 18.03 6.05
C LEU A 95 -4.19 17.40 4.92
N ASP A 96 -4.02 18.14 3.83
CA ASP A 96 -3.01 17.91 2.82
C ASP A 96 -1.77 18.77 3.09
N VAL A 97 -0.60 18.21 2.81
CA VAL A 97 0.67 18.92 2.91
C VAL A 97 1.47 18.72 1.63
N ASP A 98 1.84 19.84 1.01
CA ASP A 98 2.71 19.83 -0.15
C ASP A 98 4.16 20.07 0.30
N PHE A 99 5.08 19.26 -0.18
CA PHE A 99 6.51 19.43 -0.06
C PHE A 99 7.11 19.73 -1.43
N VAL A 100 7.82 20.83 -1.57
CA VAL A 100 8.44 21.28 -2.82
C VAL A 100 9.96 21.12 -2.73
N GLU A 101 10.58 20.65 -3.80
CA GLU A 101 12.03 20.54 -3.92
C GLU A 101 12.68 21.93 -3.97
N GLN A 102 13.69 22.13 -3.12
CA GLN A 102 14.59 23.28 -3.15
C GLN A 102 16.03 22.77 -3.02
N GLY A 103 16.79 22.86 -4.11
CA GLY A 103 18.11 22.25 -4.18
C GLY A 103 18.01 20.73 -4.09
N SER A 104 18.66 20.14 -3.09
CA SER A 104 18.63 18.69 -2.83
C SER A 104 17.65 18.26 -1.73
N ARG A 105 16.81 19.19 -1.26
CA ARG A 105 15.94 18.99 -0.09
C ARG A 105 14.49 19.33 -0.41
N PHE A 106 13.57 18.79 0.39
CA PHE A 106 12.16 19.10 0.30
C PHE A 106 11.71 19.97 1.46
N HIS A 107 10.87 20.96 1.19
CA HIS A 107 10.34 21.89 2.19
C HIS A 107 8.84 21.99 2.10
N VAL A 108 8.17 22.23 3.23
CA VAL A 108 6.71 22.47 3.24
C VAL A 108 6.41 23.71 2.41
N GLY A 109 5.69 23.52 1.30
CA GLY A 109 5.24 24.59 0.42
C GLY A 109 3.82 25.06 0.78
N ALA A 110 2.92 24.13 1.08
CA ALA A 110 1.53 24.45 1.42
C ALA A 110 0.94 23.44 2.42
N LYS A 111 -0.08 23.91 3.15
CA LYS A 111 -0.92 23.12 4.05
C LYS A 111 -2.37 23.52 3.81
N GLN A 112 -3.23 22.56 3.50
CA GLN A 112 -4.63 22.86 3.20
C GLN A 112 -5.54 21.78 3.76
N PHE A 113 -6.61 22.19 4.45
CA PHE A 113 -7.70 21.29 4.77
C PHE A 113 -8.60 21.12 3.56
N ARG A 114 -8.86 19.89 3.16
CA ARG A 114 -9.79 19.51 2.09
C ARG A 114 -10.76 18.46 2.61
N ASP A 115 -11.90 18.30 1.96
CA ASP A 115 -12.83 17.24 2.33
C ASP A 115 -12.14 15.88 2.23
N CYS A 116 -12.30 15.04 3.25
CA CYS A 116 -11.83 13.66 3.24
C CYS A 116 -12.72 12.82 2.28
N GLY A 117 -12.19 11.72 1.77
CA GLY A 117 -12.95 10.71 1.02
C GLY A 117 -12.81 10.82 -0.50
N PHE A 118 -11.63 11.25 -0.97
CA PHE A 118 -11.27 11.09 -2.38
C PHE A 118 -10.81 9.67 -2.71
#